data_AF-A0A0C3KHJ4-F1
#
_entry.id   AF-A0A0C3KHJ4-F1
#
_cell.length_a   1.000
_cell.length_b   1.000
_cell.length_c   1.000
_cell.angle_alpha   90.00
_cell.angle_beta   90.00
_cell.angle_gamma   90.00
#
_symmetry.space_group_name_H-M   'P 1'
#
loop_
_entity.id
_entity.type
_entity.pdbx_description
1 polymer ?
#
loop_
_entity_poly.entity_id
_entity_poly.type
_entity_poly.pdbx_seq_one_letter_code
_entity_poly.pdbx_strand_id
1 'polypeptide(L)'
;EESIGLLRQAVELRPPGRANRSSSLHELALCLSDRHDERGIVDDLEEAITLGRAVLELCPPEHVDRGVSLHNLACDLRRRFAKEHVIDNLKEAIELLRPALELRPNGHPDRSSSLHELALCLSNWHDKYG
;
A
#
# COMPACT_ATOMS: atom_id res chain seq x y z
N GLU A 1 10.44 2.36 -16.27
CA GLU A 1 11.79 2.09 -15.71
C GLU A 1 12.52 3.37 -15.32
N GLU A 2 12.56 4.40 -16.18
CA GLU A 2 13.19 5.70 -15.87
C GLU A 2 12.55 6.40 -14.65
N SER A 3 11.22 6.36 -14.52
CA SER A 3 10.48 6.93 -13.38
C SER A 3 10.95 6.38 -12.03
N ILE A 4 11.08 5.06 -11.90
CA ILE A 4 11.56 4.39 -10.68
C ILE A 4 12.99 4.84 -10.35
N GLY A 5 13.87 4.96 -11.36
CA GLY A 5 15.24 5.43 -11.17
C GLY A 5 15.30 6.86 -10.63
N LEU A 6 14.50 7.77 -11.20
CA LEU A 6 14.41 9.17 -10.74
C LEU A 6 13.82 9.28 -9.33
N LEU A 7 12.81 8.49 -9.02
CA LEU A 7 12.17 8.46 -7.69
C LEU A 7 13.12 7.94 -6.61
N ARG A 8 13.92 6.90 -6.90
CA ARG A 8 14.96 6.41 -5.97
C ARG A 8 15.99 7.50 -5.67
N GLN A 9 16.50 8.19 -6.69
CA GLN A 9 17.42 9.32 -6.49
C GLN A 9 16.76 10.44 -5.65
N ALA A 10 15.49 10.76 -5.93
CA ALA A 10 14.76 11.77 -5.18
C ALA A 10 14.60 11.39 -3.69
N VAL A 11 14.40 10.11 -3.37
CA VAL A 11 14.35 9.59 -2.01
C VAL A 11 15.71 9.65 -1.32
N GLU A 12 16.80 9.33 -2.01
CA GLU A 12 18.16 9.41 -1.47
C GLU A 12 18.56 10.86 -1.13
N LEU A 13 18.19 11.82 -1.97
CA LEU A 13 18.57 13.22 -1.82
C LEU A 13 17.78 13.99 -0.75
N ARG A 14 16.68 13.45 -0.24
CA ARG A 14 15.82 14.14 0.76
C ARG A 14 16.04 13.56 2.15
N PRO A 15 16.55 14.29 3.15
CA PRO A 15 16.73 13.76 4.50
C PRO A 15 15.42 13.26 5.15
N PRO A 16 15.48 12.33 6.12
CA PRO A 16 14.33 11.95 6.94
C PRO A 16 13.69 13.18 7.63
N GLY A 17 12.36 13.26 7.65
CA GLY A 17 11.62 14.31 8.38
C GLY A 17 11.18 15.55 7.60
N ARG A 18 11.39 15.61 6.27
CA ARG A 18 10.75 16.63 5.42
C ARG A 18 9.42 16.12 4.88
N ALA A 19 8.38 16.97 4.92
CA ALA A 19 7.04 16.68 4.42
C ALA A 19 7.03 16.10 2.98
N ASN A 20 7.96 16.52 2.12
CA ASN A 20 8.02 16.04 0.73
C ASN A 20 8.69 14.65 0.57
N ARG A 21 9.20 14.03 1.65
CA ARG A 21 9.81 12.69 1.57
C ARG A 21 8.74 11.60 1.48
N SER A 22 7.62 11.73 2.20
CA SER A 22 6.52 10.77 2.16
C SER A 22 5.91 10.67 0.76
N SER A 23 5.71 11.79 0.05
CA SER A 23 5.15 11.80 -1.30
C SER A 23 6.00 11.02 -2.31
N SER A 24 7.33 11.21 -2.34
CA SER A 24 8.16 10.43 -3.26
C SER A 24 8.37 8.97 -2.86
N LEU A 25 8.32 8.66 -1.56
CA LEU A 25 8.25 7.27 -1.12
C LEU A 25 6.94 6.61 -1.59
N HIS A 26 5.82 7.32 -1.50
CA HIS A 26 4.52 6.86 -1.95
C HIS A 26 4.49 6.64 -3.46
N GLU A 27 4.96 7.61 -4.25
CA GLU A 27 5.05 7.50 -5.71
C GLU A 27 5.97 6.34 -6.14
N LEU A 28 7.10 6.15 -5.45
CA LEU A 28 8.00 5.03 -5.70
C LEU A 28 7.31 3.69 -5.41
N ALA A 29 6.64 3.58 -4.27
CA ALA A 29 5.90 2.38 -3.88
C ALA A 29 4.83 2.03 -4.93
N LEU A 30 4.06 3.02 -5.38
CA LEU A 30 3.08 2.87 -6.45
C LEU A 30 3.70 2.37 -7.76
N CYS A 31 4.77 3.02 -8.23
CA CYS A 31 5.44 2.61 -9.47
C CYS A 31 5.99 1.18 -9.42
N LEU A 32 6.46 0.75 -8.24
CA LEU A 32 6.95 -0.61 -8.02
C LEU A 32 5.79 -1.62 -7.98
N SER A 33 4.69 -1.27 -7.30
CA SER A 33 3.46 -2.06 -7.27
C SER A 33 2.88 -2.27 -8.68
N ASP A 34 2.79 -1.20 -9.49
CA ASP A 34 2.32 -1.28 -10.87
C ASP A 34 3.25 -2.14 -11.73
N ARG A 35 4.57 -1.97 -11.59
CA ARG A 35 5.54 -2.79 -12.32
C ARG A 35 5.47 -4.26 -11.91
N HIS A 36 5.19 -4.54 -10.64
CA HIS A 36 4.92 -5.90 -10.17
C HIS A 36 3.67 -6.46 -10.83
N ASP A 37 2.57 -5.72 -10.88
CA ASP A 37 1.32 -6.17 -11.52
C ASP A 37 1.54 -6.49 -13.01
N GLU A 38 2.34 -5.68 -13.71
CA GLU A 38 2.65 -5.90 -15.12
C GLU A 38 3.61 -7.06 -15.39
N ARG A 39 4.61 -7.28 -14.51
CA ARG A 39 5.78 -8.13 -14.81
C ARG A 39 6.02 -9.27 -13.82
N GLY A 40 5.27 -9.32 -12.72
CA GLY A 40 5.40 -10.32 -11.66
C GLY A 40 6.71 -10.26 -10.87
N ILE A 41 7.45 -9.15 -10.91
CA ILE A 41 8.75 -8.99 -10.24
C ILE A 41 8.53 -8.93 -8.72
N VAL A 42 8.97 -9.97 -8.01
CA VAL A 42 8.72 -10.08 -6.55
C VAL A 42 9.43 -9.00 -5.76
N ASP A 43 10.67 -8.71 -6.11
CA ASP A 43 11.49 -7.72 -5.40
C ASP A 43 10.83 -6.33 -5.41
N ASP A 44 10.08 -6.00 -6.48
CA ASP A 44 9.34 -4.74 -6.55
C ASP A 44 8.17 -4.71 -5.58
N LEU A 45 7.45 -5.82 -5.41
CA LEU A 45 6.38 -5.93 -4.44
C LEU A 45 6.91 -5.80 -3.01
N GLU A 46 8.03 -6.47 -2.72
CA GLU A 46 8.68 -6.41 -1.41
C GLU A 46 9.18 -4.98 -1.08
N GLU A 47 9.75 -4.30 -2.06
CA GLU A 47 10.17 -2.90 -1.93
C GLU A 47 8.95 -1.98 -1.77
N ALA A 48 7.87 -2.18 -2.55
CA ALA A 48 6.64 -1.41 -2.42
C ALA A 48 6.01 -1.53 -1.01
N ILE A 49 5.95 -2.74 -0.46
CA ILE A 49 5.48 -2.99 0.92
C ILE A 49 6.36 -2.25 1.93
N THR A 50 7.69 -2.34 1.78
CA THR A 50 8.65 -1.68 2.67
C THR A 50 8.47 -0.16 2.65
N LEU A 51 8.33 0.42 1.45
CA LEU A 51 8.11 1.84 1.27
C LEU A 51 6.74 2.28 1.78
N GLY A 52 5.69 1.50 1.55
CA GLY A 52 4.34 1.76 2.06
C GLY A 52 4.30 1.86 3.58
N ARG A 53 5.01 0.96 4.29
CA ARG A 53 5.18 1.04 5.75
C ARG A 53 5.93 2.31 6.16
N ALA A 54 7.02 2.64 5.49
CA ALA A 54 7.78 3.87 5.75
C ALA A 54 6.96 5.15 5.52
N VAL A 55 6.06 5.16 4.53
CA VAL A 55 5.12 6.28 4.31
C VAL A 55 4.16 6.43 5.49
N LEU A 56 3.61 5.33 6.02
CA LEU A 56 2.68 5.38 7.16
C LEU A 56 3.33 5.83 8.47
N GLU A 57 4.64 5.59 8.65
CA GLU A 57 5.42 6.14 9.76
C GLU A 57 5.61 7.65 9.65
N LEU A 58 5.68 8.20 8.43
CA LEU A 58 5.89 9.62 8.16
C LEU A 58 4.58 10.42 8.07
N CYS A 59 3.46 9.77 7.76
CA CYS A 59 2.16 10.40 7.57
C CYS A 59 1.32 10.26 8.85
N PRO A 60 1.14 11.30 9.69
CA PRO A 60 0.26 11.23 10.85
C PRO A 60 -1.21 10.95 10.45
N PRO A 61 -2.08 10.54 11.40
CA PRO A 61 -3.49 10.22 11.14
C PRO A 61 -4.25 11.27 10.30
N GLU A 62 -3.94 12.54 10.48
CA GLU A 62 -4.59 13.68 9.83
C GLU A 62 -4.04 13.99 8.42
N HIS A 63 -3.01 13.25 7.97
CA HIS A 63 -2.40 13.49 6.67
C HIS A 63 -3.35 13.09 5.53
N VAL A 64 -3.54 13.99 4.57
CA VAL A 64 -4.49 13.81 3.45
C VAL A 64 -4.23 12.52 2.66
N ASP A 65 -2.96 12.18 2.43
CA ASP A 65 -2.59 10.97 1.68
C ASP A 65 -2.52 9.69 2.53
N ARG A 66 -2.87 9.73 3.82
CA ARG A 66 -2.80 8.54 4.68
C ARG A 66 -3.79 7.47 4.22
N GLY A 67 -5.00 7.87 3.81
CA GLY A 67 -6.02 6.94 3.35
C GLY A 67 -5.61 6.16 2.10
N VAL A 68 -4.95 6.82 1.15
CA VAL A 68 -4.43 6.15 -0.06
C VAL A 68 -3.24 5.25 0.27
N SER A 69 -2.33 5.70 1.15
CA SER A 69 -1.18 4.89 1.57
C SER A 69 -1.59 3.60 2.30
N LEU A 70 -2.59 3.68 3.19
CA LEU A 70 -3.15 2.52 3.88
C LEU A 70 -3.75 1.52 2.88
N HIS A 71 -4.53 2.01 1.91
CA HIS A 71 -5.15 1.18 0.89
C HIS A 71 -4.11 0.47 0.01
N ASN A 72 -3.12 1.20 -0.51
CA ASN A 72 -2.12 0.64 -1.41
C ASN A 72 -1.27 -0.43 -0.72
N LEU A 73 -0.84 -0.17 0.52
CA LEU A 73 -0.11 -1.16 1.30
C LEU A 73 -0.96 -2.43 1.54
N ALA A 74 -2.26 -2.28 1.81
CA ALA A 74 -3.15 -3.43 1.97
C ALA A 74 -3.29 -4.25 0.68
N CYS A 75 -3.37 -3.59 -0.49
CA CYS A 75 -3.38 -4.27 -1.79
C CYS A 75 -2.09 -5.07 -1.99
N ASP A 76 -0.93 -4.48 -1.71
CA ASP A 76 0.37 -5.15 -1.84
C ASP A 76 0.50 -6.36 -0.91
N LEU A 77 0.03 -6.24 0.34
CA LEU A 77 0.01 -7.35 1.29
C LEU A 77 -0.94 -8.48 0.85
N ARG A 78 -2.10 -8.17 0.27
CA ARG A 78 -2.99 -9.19 -0.30
C ARG A 78 -2.34 -9.87 -1.51
N ARG A 79 -1.68 -9.12 -2.40
CA ARG A 79 -0.91 -9.69 -3.53
C ARG A 79 0.16 -10.66 -3.03
N ARG A 80 0.92 -10.27 -1.99
CA ARG A 80 1.92 -11.13 -1.36
C ARG A 80 1.29 -12.38 -0.75
N PHE A 81 0.17 -12.25 -0.04
CA PHE A 81 -0.59 -13.40 0.47
C PHE A 81 -1.03 -14.36 -0.65
N ALA A 82 -1.48 -13.85 -1.80
CA ALA A 82 -1.87 -14.70 -2.92
C ALA A 82 -0.70 -15.57 -3.43
N LYS A 83 0.53 -15.10 -3.28
CA LYS A 83 1.75 -15.81 -3.72
C LYS A 83 2.35 -16.72 -2.64
N GLU A 84 2.44 -16.24 -1.41
CA GLU A 84 3.14 -16.93 -0.32
C GLU A 84 2.21 -17.67 0.65
N HIS A 85 0.90 -17.39 0.60
CA HIS A 85 -0.10 -17.92 1.53
C HIS A 85 0.19 -17.65 3.03
N VAL A 86 0.97 -16.60 3.32
CA VAL A 86 1.29 -16.15 4.68
C VAL A 86 0.11 -15.36 5.25
N ILE A 87 -0.61 -15.97 6.19
CA ILE A 87 -1.85 -15.42 6.76
C ILE A 87 -1.67 -14.04 7.39
N ASP A 88 -0.50 -13.75 7.94
CA ASP A 88 -0.28 -12.48 8.64
C ASP A 88 -0.30 -11.29 7.68
N ASN A 89 0.09 -11.47 6.41
CA ASN A 89 -0.10 -10.45 5.38
C ASN A 89 -1.59 -10.14 5.15
N LEU A 90 -2.44 -11.18 5.14
CA LEU A 90 -3.88 -11.01 4.94
C LEU A 90 -4.53 -10.30 6.14
N LYS A 91 -4.11 -10.63 7.37
CA LYS A 91 -4.59 -9.96 8.58
C LYS A 91 -4.19 -8.49 8.59
N GLU A 92 -2.92 -8.20 8.29
CA GLU A 92 -2.40 -6.82 8.22
C GLU A 92 -3.18 -6.02 7.16
N ALA A 93 -3.44 -6.59 5.98
CA ALA A 93 -4.25 -5.95 4.94
C ALA A 93 -5.66 -5.57 5.44
N ILE A 94 -6.34 -6.48 6.16
CA ILE A 94 -7.66 -6.21 6.76
C ILE A 94 -7.58 -5.09 7.81
N GLU A 95 -6.56 -5.11 8.66
CA GLU A 95 -6.33 -4.11 9.70
C GLU A 95 -6.08 -2.72 9.12
N LEU A 96 -5.38 -2.62 7.98
CA LEU A 96 -5.11 -1.36 7.28
C LEU A 96 -6.32 -0.80 6.51
N LEU A 97 -7.17 -1.67 5.96
CA LEU A 97 -8.34 -1.24 5.17
C LEU A 97 -9.43 -0.60 6.03
N ARG A 98 -9.54 -0.96 7.31
CA ARG A 98 -10.49 -0.36 8.26
C ARG A 98 -10.25 1.16 8.45
N PRO A 99 -9.07 1.63 8.89
CA PRO A 99 -8.80 3.07 8.99
C PRO A 99 -8.81 3.77 7.62
N ALA A 100 -8.46 3.08 6.52
CA ALA A 100 -8.63 3.65 5.18
C ALA A 100 -10.10 4.00 4.86
N LEU A 101 -11.05 3.17 5.30
CA LEU A 101 -12.49 3.40 5.15
C LEU A 101 -13.02 4.50 6.08
N GLU A 102 -12.43 4.67 7.25
CA GLU A 102 -12.75 5.80 8.16
C GLU A 102 -12.36 7.13 7.53
N LEU A 103 -11.22 7.18 6.83
CA LEU A 103 -10.74 8.36 6.09
C LEU A 103 -11.49 8.61 4.77
N ARG A 104 -12.29 7.65 4.29
CA ARG A 104 -13.04 7.73 3.03
C ARG A 104 -14.54 7.66 3.32
N PRO A 105 -15.19 8.72 3.82
CA PRO A 105 -16.61 8.69 4.22
C PRO A 105 -17.56 8.44 3.03
N ASN A 106 -18.84 8.22 3.31
CA ASN A 106 -19.84 8.01 2.26
C ASN A 106 -19.83 9.16 1.24
N GLY A 107 -19.78 8.81 -0.05
CA GLY A 107 -19.65 9.76 -1.16
C GLY A 107 -18.20 10.04 -1.59
N HIS A 108 -17.19 9.59 -0.83
CA HIS A 108 -15.79 9.68 -1.26
C HIS A 108 -15.55 8.79 -2.50
N PRO A 109 -14.88 9.31 -3.55
CA PRO A 109 -14.70 8.58 -4.81
C PRO A 109 -14.02 7.22 -4.63
N ASP A 110 -12.99 7.15 -3.79
CA ASP A 110 -12.21 5.92 -3.59
C ASP A 110 -12.77 4.98 -2.51
N ARG A 111 -13.92 5.28 -1.90
CA ARG A 111 -14.49 4.43 -0.85
C ARG A 111 -14.87 3.04 -1.39
N SER A 112 -15.42 3.00 -2.60
CA SER A 112 -15.81 1.74 -3.26
C SER A 112 -14.62 0.80 -3.45
N SER A 113 -13.47 1.32 -3.87
CA SER A 113 -12.24 0.54 -4.04
C SER A 113 -11.75 -0.05 -2.72
N SER A 114 -11.75 0.72 -1.62
CA SER A 114 -11.42 0.19 -0.29
C SER A 114 -12.39 -0.88 0.20
N LEU A 115 -13.69 -0.71 -0.05
CA LEU A 115 -14.70 -1.71 0.33
C LEU A 115 -14.51 -3.00 -0.46
N HIS A 116 -14.26 -2.89 -1.77
CA HIS A 116 -14.01 -4.04 -2.63
C HIS A 116 -12.78 -4.83 -2.15
N GLU A 117 -11.68 -4.13 -1.86
CA GLU A 117 -10.45 -4.76 -1.40
C GLU A 117 -10.64 -5.45 -0.04
N LEU A 118 -11.38 -4.82 0.88
CA LEU A 118 -11.70 -5.43 2.18
C LEU A 118 -12.56 -6.69 2.01
N ALA A 119 -13.52 -6.66 1.09
CA ALA A 119 -14.33 -7.83 0.77
C ALA A 119 -13.48 -8.98 0.22
N LEU A 120 -12.54 -8.70 -0.71
CA LEU A 120 -11.60 -9.71 -1.22
C LEU A 120 -10.76 -10.33 -0.10
N CYS A 121 -10.18 -9.50 0.77
CA CYS A 121 -9.39 -9.99 1.89
C CYS A 121 -10.22 -10.88 2.83
N LEU A 122 -11.45 -10.47 3.16
CA LEU A 122 -12.35 -11.26 4.01
C LEU A 122 -12.78 -12.56 3.33
N SER A 123 -13.07 -12.55 2.02
CA SER A 123 -13.35 -13.78 1.27
C SER A 123 -12.17 -14.73 1.30
N ASN A 124 -10.96 -14.26 1.04
CA ASN A 124 -9.75 -15.08 1.12
C ASN A 124 -9.51 -15.65 2.53
N TRP A 125 -9.88 -14.91 3.57
CA TRP A 125 -9.79 -15.38 4.95
C TRP A 125 -10.81 -16.50 5.21
N HIS A 126 -12.06 -16.34 4.79
CA HIS A 126 -13.09 -17.38 4.92
C HIS A 126 -12.76 -18.61 4.09
N ASP A 127 -12.29 -18.48 2.84
CA ASP A 127 -11.99 -19.63 1.98
C ASP A 127 -10.86 -20.52 2.51
N LYS A 128 -9.93 -19.93 3.29
CA LYS A 128 -8.80 -20.66 3.86
C LYS A 128 -9.04 -21.15 5.29
N TYR A 129 -9.94 -20.50 6.04
CA TYR A 129 -10.06 -20.69 7.50
C TYR A 129 -11.49 -20.73 8.05
N GLY A 130 -12.52 -20.55 7.21
CA GLY A 130 -13.92 -20.79 7.54
C GLY A 130 -14.30 -22.24 7.31
#